data_AF-A0A9X5IRF4-F1
#
_entry.id   AF-A0A9X5IRF4-F1
#
_cell.length_a   1.000
_cell.length_b   1.000
_cell.length_c   1.000
_cell.angle_alpha   90.00
_cell.angle_beta   90.00
_cell.angle_gamma   90.00
#
_symmetry.space_group_name_H-M   'P 1'
#
loop_
_entity.id
_entity.type
_entity.pdbx_description
1 polymer ?
#
loop_
_entity_poly.entity_id
_entity_poly.type
_entity_poly.pdbx_seq_one_letter_code
_entity_poly.pdbx_strand_id
1 'polypeptide(L)'
;MTAGQVTGVTPASSLARRGVPVHSDVDEVAVRHGLRLTQGTSALLVLVVGSWYPVLGGLTAGTVLALALLPVVVPAALRFRGAGLLLTVGALALANGLALASLAQVDHAVIRSVTRDAALHVVGIVVGVAAVLWARTVWRDAWVALFFGVGMLVDAALGPTGTNAWKFAYSLPVTVVVLAVAWLTRRWVVELGALVVLAGVCAVQDSRSMFGLLLMAATLVLWQALRRRSRRRVSARSLVVMLAVLGAGVYQLGKALALEGALGAAAAERSALQIEQSGSLLVGSRPEMGASFALVEARPWGFGFGVVPNGLDLRAAKGGMAQLGYDPDNGYVHRYMFGRGIELHSVLGDLWAWMGLAGAVLAIVMTVLLVRGLVTGLAGGVASGLVVALTLRCLWDMFFAPVYSSMSIFTLALGLALPLLAARVRRVPAKPRRAAVSGSRVAPRT
;
A
#
# COMPACT_ATOMS: atom_id res chain seq x y z
N MET A 1 -28.36 37.60 -75.26
CA MET A 1 -28.35 38.42 -74.04
C MET A 1 -28.97 37.58 -72.92
N THR A 2 -28.28 37.53 -71.76
CA THR A 2 -28.67 36.98 -70.43
C THR A 2 -29.00 35.47 -70.34
N ALA A 3 -28.17 34.58 -69.75
CA ALA A 3 -27.76 34.43 -68.32
C ALA A 3 -28.99 34.26 -67.40
N GLY A 4 -29.15 33.34 -66.44
CA GLY A 4 -28.31 32.38 -65.67
C GLY A 4 -29.02 32.14 -64.31
N GLN A 5 -28.55 31.18 -63.50
CA GLN A 5 -28.93 30.84 -62.08
C GLN A 5 -30.19 29.96 -61.89
N VAL A 6 -30.19 28.75 -61.28
CA VAL A 6 -29.50 28.06 -60.15
C VAL A 6 -29.98 28.47 -58.74
N THR A 7 -30.42 27.43 -57.99
CA THR A 7 -30.50 27.21 -56.52
C THR A 7 -31.83 27.44 -55.80
N GLY A 8 -32.17 26.46 -54.93
CA GLY A 8 -33.20 26.64 -53.90
C GLY A 8 -33.82 25.38 -53.30
N VAL A 9 -33.07 24.30 -53.04
CA VAL A 9 -33.56 23.19 -52.18
C VAL A 9 -33.31 23.57 -50.72
N THR A 10 -34.39 23.63 -49.91
CA THR A 10 -34.43 23.12 -48.53
C THR A 10 -35.89 23.05 -48.06
N PRO A 11 -36.32 21.89 -47.53
CA PRO A 11 -37.18 21.90 -46.37
C PRO A 11 -36.52 21.08 -45.26
N ALA A 12 -35.80 21.78 -44.39
CA ALA A 12 -35.57 21.30 -43.04
C ALA A 12 -36.89 21.42 -42.28
N SER A 13 -37.63 20.32 -42.11
CA SER A 13 -38.63 20.14 -41.03
C SER A 13 -39.43 18.84 -41.20
N SER A 14 -38.75 17.70 -41.27
CA SER A 14 -39.40 16.47 -40.80
C SER A 14 -38.33 15.48 -40.40
N LEU A 15 -37.98 15.50 -39.11
CA LEU A 15 -37.48 14.35 -38.34
C LEU A 15 -37.30 14.78 -36.88
N ALA A 16 -38.37 15.34 -36.30
CA ALA A 16 -38.60 15.25 -34.87
C ALA A 16 -38.95 13.79 -34.55
N ARG A 17 -37.94 12.92 -34.44
CA ARG A 17 -38.11 11.56 -33.91
C ARG A 17 -36.98 11.24 -32.94
N ARG A 18 -37.42 10.92 -31.73
CA ARG A 18 -36.71 10.50 -30.51
C ARG A 18 -36.26 11.68 -29.65
N GLY A 19 -36.94 11.80 -28.50
CA GLY A 19 -36.62 12.74 -27.42
C GLY A 19 -35.24 12.50 -26.84
N VAL A 20 -34.22 12.94 -27.55
CA VAL A 20 -32.92 13.25 -26.99
C VAL A 20 -33.11 14.58 -26.27
N PRO A 21 -32.95 14.66 -24.93
CA PRO A 21 -32.97 15.95 -24.26
C PRO A 21 -31.85 16.81 -24.87
N VAL A 22 -32.23 17.94 -25.45
CA VAL A 22 -31.28 18.98 -25.86
C VAL A 22 -30.78 19.59 -24.56
N HIS A 23 -29.64 19.09 -24.06
CA HIS A 23 -28.95 19.75 -22.95
C HIS A 23 -28.60 21.16 -23.39
N SER A 24 -29.12 22.14 -22.67
CA SER A 24 -28.80 23.54 -22.92
C SER A 24 -27.31 23.77 -22.63
N ASP A 25 -26.68 24.79 -23.25
CA ASP A 25 -25.28 25.15 -22.93
C ASP A 25 -25.07 25.39 -21.42
N VAL A 26 -26.12 25.79 -20.71
CA VAL A 26 -26.15 25.96 -19.24
C VAL A 26 -25.98 24.61 -18.51
N ASP A 27 -26.62 23.55 -18.99
CA ASP A 27 -26.48 22.20 -18.44
C ASP A 27 -25.06 21.65 -18.66
N GLU A 28 -24.46 21.93 -19.83
CA GLU A 28 -23.10 21.50 -20.14
C GLU A 28 -22.06 22.20 -19.25
N VAL A 29 -22.25 23.51 -19.02
CA VAL A 29 -21.40 24.29 -18.10
C VAL A 29 -21.54 23.78 -16.67
N ALA A 30 -22.76 23.56 -16.17
CA ALA A 30 -23.01 23.04 -14.82
C ALA A 30 -22.38 21.65 -14.59
N VAL A 31 -22.49 20.75 -15.57
CA VAL A 31 -21.85 19.42 -15.53
C VAL A 31 -20.33 19.53 -15.51
N ARG A 32 -19.74 20.41 -16.34
CA ARG A 32 -18.29 20.65 -16.36
C ARG A 32 -17.78 21.24 -15.03
N HIS A 33 -18.52 22.17 -14.43
CA HIS A 33 -18.17 22.73 -13.12
C HIS A 33 -18.26 21.68 -12.00
N GLY A 34 -19.32 20.86 -11.98
CA GLY A 34 -19.46 19.75 -11.02
C GLY A 34 -18.32 18.73 -11.14
N LEU A 35 -17.88 18.41 -12.37
CA LEU A 35 -16.74 17.52 -12.61
C LEU A 35 -15.43 18.12 -12.09
N ARG A 36 -15.17 19.41 -12.36
CA ARG A 36 -13.96 20.12 -11.89
C ARG A 36 -13.92 20.22 -10.36
N LEU A 37 -15.06 20.49 -9.72
CA LEU A 37 -15.17 20.50 -8.26
C LEU A 37 -14.83 19.12 -7.70
N THR A 38 -15.43 18.05 -8.24
CA THR A 38 -15.17 16.67 -7.81
C THR A 38 -13.69 16.29 -7.97
N GLN A 39 -13.08 16.71 -9.09
CA GLN A 39 -11.65 16.53 -9.35
C GLN A 39 -10.77 17.26 -8.33
N GLY A 40 -11.07 18.54 -8.06
CA GLY A 40 -10.35 19.35 -7.07
C GLY A 40 -10.49 18.79 -5.65
N THR A 41 -11.71 18.47 -5.22
CA THR A 41 -11.99 17.92 -3.89
C THR A 41 -11.31 16.57 -3.68
N SER A 42 -11.35 15.67 -4.67
CA SER A 42 -10.68 14.36 -4.56
C SER A 42 -9.16 14.47 -4.56
N ALA A 43 -8.58 15.37 -5.35
CA ALA A 43 -7.14 15.63 -5.35
C ALA A 43 -6.68 16.20 -4.01
N LEU A 44 -7.38 17.20 -3.49
CA LEU A 44 -7.12 17.79 -2.17
C LEU A 44 -7.26 16.75 -1.07
N LEU A 45 -8.34 15.97 -1.07
CA LEU A 45 -8.57 14.93 -0.07
C LEU A 45 -7.40 13.94 -0.02
N VAL A 46 -6.97 13.43 -1.18
CA VAL A 46 -5.87 12.45 -1.23
C VAL A 46 -4.54 13.07 -0.82
N LEU A 47 -4.29 14.34 -1.14
CA LEU A 47 -3.10 15.07 -0.68
C LEU A 47 -3.10 15.20 0.85
N VAL A 48 -4.23 15.59 1.44
CA VAL A 48 -4.35 15.76 2.91
C VAL A 48 -4.36 14.42 3.65
N VAL A 49 -4.91 13.36 3.06
CA VAL A 49 -4.75 11.98 3.58
C VAL A 49 -3.29 11.54 3.49
N GLY A 50 -2.60 11.86 2.39
CA GLY A 50 -1.19 11.53 2.19
C GLY A 50 -0.24 12.23 3.15
N SER A 51 -0.55 13.45 3.58
CA SER A 51 0.26 14.16 4.57
C SER A 51 0.14 13.61 5.98
N TRP A 52 -0.87 12.79 6.28
CA TRP A 52 -1.07 12.23 7.63
C TRP A 52 -1.01 13.30 8.75
N TYR A 53 -1.29 14.56 8.43
CA TYR A 53 -0.98 15.68 9.31
C TYR A 53 -1.83 15.61 10.59
N PRO A 54 -1.23 15.59 11.79
CA PRO A 54 -1.96 15.44 13.04
C PRO A 54 -2.72 16.72 13.38
N VAL A 55 -3.99 16.58 13.76
CA VAL A 55 -4.84 17.67 14.25
C VAL A 55 -4.95 17.61 15.77
N LEU A 56 -5.27 16.42 16.31
CA LEU A 56 -5.39 16.20 17.75
C LEU A 56 -5.12 14.74 18.08
N GLY A 57 -3.98 14.46 18.70
CA GLY A 57 -3.56 13.09 19.00
C GLY A 57 -3.52 12.24 17.73
N GLY A 58 -4.25 11.12 17.71
CA GLY A 58 -4.35 10.24 16.54
C GLY A 58 -5.33 10.69 15.45
N LEU A 59 -6.02 11.83 15.63
CA LEU A 59 -6.87 12.39 14.59
C LEU A 59 -6.03 13.18 13.58
N THR A 60 -6.05 12.75 12.31
CA THR A 60 -5.38 13.48 11.23
C THR A 60 -6.36 14.34 10.44
N ALA A 61 -5.87 15.40 9.80
CA ALA A 61 -6.68 16.25 8.93
C ALA A 61 -7.35 15.43 7.82
N GLY A 62 -6.61 14.47 7.24
CA GLY A 62 -7.14 13.56 6.23
C GLY A 62 -8.29 12.70 6.74
N THR A 63 -8.19 12.21 7.99
CA THR A 63 -9.27 11.44 8.62
C THR A 63 -10.52 12.30 8.79
N VAL A 64 -10.38 13.55 9.26
CA VAL A 64 -11.52 14.47 9.43
C VAL A 64 -12.20 14.74 8.09
N LEU A 65 -11.45 15.11 7.05
CA LEU A 65 -12.02 15.39 5.73
C LEU A 65 -12.67 14.14 5.12
N ALA A 66 -12.04 12.98 5.26
CA ALA A 66 -12.59 11.74 4.72
C ALA A 66 -13.84 11.28 5.46
N LEU A 67 -13.92 11.52 6.78
CA LEU A 67 -15.13 11.30 7.59
C LEU A 67 -16.27 12.23 7.17
N ALA A 68 -15.99 13.51 6.94
CA ALA A 68 -16.97 14.48 6.46
C ALA A 68 -17.54 14.10 5.07
N LEU A 69 -16.76 13.38 4.26
CA LEU A 69 -17.13 12.94 2.92
C LEU A 69 -17.58 11.46 2.87
N LEU A 70 -17.85 10.81 4.00
CA LEU A 70 -18.29 9.40 4.04
C LEU A 70 -19.45 9.06 3.08
N PRO A 71 -20.52 9.88 2.96
CA PRO A 71 -21.64 9.57 2.07
C PRO A 71 -21.23 9.44 0.61
N VAL A 72 -20.12 10.06 0.21
CA VAL A 72 -19.58 10.02 -1.16
C VAL A 72 -18.51 8.93 -1.28
N VAL A 73 -17.61 8.88 -0.30
CA VAL A 73 -16.40 8.06 -0.35
C VAL A 73 -16.71 6.57 -0.17
N VAL A 74 -17.60 6.20 0.77
CA VAL A 74 -17.91 4.79 1.07
C VAL A 74 -18.63 4.10 -0.09
N PRO A 75 -19.72 4.64 -0.66
CA PRO A 75 -20.39 3.99 -1.79
C PRO A 75 -19.48 3.85 -3.01
N ALA A 76 -18.59 4.82 -3.26
CA ALA A 76 -17.61 4.73 -4.32
C ALA A 76 -16.59 3.62 -4.07
N ALA A 77 -16.07 3.50 -2.84
CA ALA A 77 -15.12 2.47 -2.45
C ALA A 77 -15.72 1.06 -2.52
N LEU A 78 -16.99 0.87 -2.12
CA LEU A 78 -17.67 -0.42 -2.14
C LEU A 78 -17.85 -1.02 -3.54
N ARG A 79 -17.67 -0.24 -4.61
CA ARG A 79 -17.63 -0.74 -6.00
C ARG A 79 -16.39 -1.57 -6.30
N PHE A 80 -15.34 -1.45 -5.47
CA PHE A 80 -14.09 -2.17 -5.65
C PHE A 80 -14.12 -3.50 -4.89
N ARG A 81 -13.71 -4.59 -5.58
CA ARG A 81 -13.60 -5.91 -4.97
C ARG A 81 -12.62 -5.88 -3.80
N GLY A 82 -13.03 -6.42 -2.66
CA GLY A 82 -12.22 -6.48 -1.44
C GLY A 82 -12.38 -5.25 -0.52
N ALA A 83 -12.89 -4.11 -1.02
CA ALA A 83 -13.09 -2.92 -0.19
C ALA A 83 -14.10 -3.18 0.93
N GLY A 84 -15.25 -3.80 0.62
CA GLY A 84 -16.25 -4.13 1.64
C GLY A 84 -15.73 -5.07 2.73
N LEU A 85 -14.91 -6.06 2.37
CA LEU A 85 -14.25 -6.95 3.34
C LEU A 85 -13.30 -6.16 4.25
N LEU A 86 -12.46 -5.30 3.68
CA LEU A 86 -11.53 -4.47 4.43
C LEU A 86 -12.26 -3.53 5.40
N LEU A 87 -13.30 -2.84 4.94
CA LEU A 87 -14.11 -1.93 5.77
C LEU A 87 -14.79 -2.68 6.92
N THR A 88 -15.39 -3.84 6.62
CA THR A 88 -16.12 -4.65 7.62
C THR A 88 -15.18 -5.22 8.67
N VAL A 89 -14.08 -5.86 8.24
CA VAL A 89 -13.09 -6.42 9.15
C VAL A 89 -12.39 -5.32 9.95
N GLY A 90 -12.11 -4.17 9.33
CA GLY A 90 -11.57 -3.00 10.03
C GLY A 90 -12.49 -2.49 11.12
N ALA A 91 -13.80 -2.37 10.85
CA ALA A 91 -14.79 -1.95 11.85
C ALA A 91 -14.91 -2.98 12.99
N LEU A 92 -14.95 -4.27 12.67
CA LEU A 92 -15.01 -5.34 13.68
C LEU A 92 -13.74 -5.38 14.54
N ALA A 93 -12.56 -5.22 13.94
CA ALA A 93 -11.29 -5.18 14.67
C ALA A 93 -11.23 -3.95 15.61
N LEU A 94 -11.66 -2.78 15.13
CA LEU A 94 -11.75 -1.57 15.94
C LEU A 94 -12.69 -1.77 17.14
N ALA A 95 -13.89 -2.31 16.91
CA ALA A 95 -14.85 -2.61 17.97
C ALA A 95 -14.26 -3.62 18.99
N ASN A 96 -13.57 -4.66 18.50
CA ASN A 96 -12.92 -5.65 19.36
C ASN A 96 -11.79 -5.02 20.21
N GLY A 97 -10.96 -4.14 19.64
CA GLY A 97 -9.91 -3.47 20.40
C GLY A 97 -10.44 -2.55 21.49
N LEU A 98 -11.56 -1.87 21.24
CA LEU A 98 -12.25 -1.06 22.26
C LEU A 98 -12.88 -1.94 23.35
N ALA A 99 -13.48 -3.06 22.98
CA ALA A 99 -14.02 -4.03 23.93
C ALA A 99 -12.92 -4.64 24.81
N LEU A 100 -11.80 -5.05 24.21
CA LEU A 100 -10.62 -5.54 24.93
C LEU A 100 -10.06 -4.48 25.88
N ALA A 101 -9.96 -3.22 25.45
CA ALA A 101 -9.51 -2.13 26.31
C ALA A 101 -10.46 -1.93 27.51
N SER A 102 -11.77 -2.08 27.33
CA SER A 102 -12.75 -2.03 28.42
C SER A 102 -12.59 -3.20 29.39
N LEU A 103 -12.39 -4.42 28.86
CA LEU A 103 -12.20 -5.62 29.68
C LEU A 103 -10.89 -5.58 30.46
N ALA A 104 -9.83 -5.05 29.86
CA ALA A 104 -8.51 -4.91 30.47
C ALA A 104 -8.49 -3.93 31.66
N GLN A 105 -9.50 -3.07 31.83
CA GLN A 105 -9.57 -2.19 33.02
C GLN A 105 -9.70 -2.95 34.34
N VAL A 106 -10.08 -4.24 34.29
CA VAL A 106 -10.19 -5.08 35.48
C VAL A 106 -8.83 -5.34 36.13
N ASP A 107 -7.78 -5.52 35.31
CA ASP A 107 -6.48 -6.02 35.76
C ASP A 107 -5.27 -5.27 35.17
N HIS A 108 -5.51 -4.28 34.29
CA HIS A 108 -4.48 -3.44 33.66
C HIS A 108 -4.83 -1.96 33.74
N ALA A 109 -3.79 -1.12 33.74
CA ALA A 109 -3.97 0.30 33.50
C ALA A 109 -4.27 0.56 32.02
N VAL A 110 -5.25 1.42 31.74
CA VAL A 110 -5.65 1.79 30.37
C VAL A 110 -5.56 3.30 30.19
N ILE A 111 -4.66 3.74 29.32
CA ILE A 111 -4.44 5.16 29.06
C ILE A 111 -5.40 5.64 27.98
N ARG A 112 -6.47 6.34 28.40
CA ARG A 112 -7.56 6.81 27.52
C ARG A 112 -7.08 7.60 26.29
N SER A 113 -6.06 8.44 26.43
CA SER A 113 -5.53 9.21 25.31
C SER A 113 -4.85 8.31 24.27
N VAL A 114 -4.09 7.30 24.70
CA VAL A 114 -3.46 6.31 23.81
C VAL A 114 -4.52 5.43 23.17
N THR A 115 -5.55 5.03 23.93
CA THR A 115 -6.71 4.29 23.41
C THR A 115 -7.37 5.03 22.25
N ARG A 116 -7.70 6.32 22.48
CA ARG A 116 -8.29 7.19 21.46
C ARG A 116 -7.37 7.33 20.25
N ASP A 117 -6.09 7.61 20.47
CA ASP A 117 -5.16 7.90 19.39
C ASP A 117 -4.95 6.66 18.50
N ALA A 118 -4.71 5.49 19.08
CA ALA A 118 -4.56 4.24 18.32
C ALA A 118 -5.84 3.87 17.56
N ALA A 119 -7.02 4.04 18.17
CA ALA A 119 -8.30 3.79 17.51
C ALA A 119 -8.50 4.71 16.28
N LEU A 120 -8.23 6.02 16.43
CA LEU A 120 -8.37 7.00 15.35
C LEU A 120 -7.38 6.77 14.21
N HIS A 121 -6.18 6.29 14.52
CA HIS A 121 -5.22 5.89 13.49
C HIS A 121 -5.70 4.72 12.64
N VAL A 122 -6.29 3.68 13.25
CA VAL A 122 -6.89 2.55 12.53
C VAL A 122 -8.05 3.03 11.65
N VAL A 123 -8.91 3.92 12.17
CA VAL A 123 -9.96 4.58 11.39
C VAL A 123 -9.37 5.34 10.20
N GLY A 124 -8.26 6.07 10.42
CA GLY A 124 -7.55 6.82 9.39
C GLY A 124 -7.10 5.94 8.22
N ILE A 125 -6.60 4.73 8.49
CA ILE A 125 -6.25 3.76 7.42
C ILE A 125 -7.50 3.37 6.63
N VAL A 126 -8.55 2.92 7.33
CA VAL A 126 -9.76 2.36 6.70
C VAL A 126 -10.47 3.40 5.83
N VAL A 127 -10.70 4.60 6.38
CA VAL A 127 -11.38 5.69 5.67
C VAL A 127 -10.44 6.31 4.62
N GLY A 128 -9.13 6.37 4.89
CA GLY A 128 -8.13 6.80 3.91
C GLY A 128 -8.09 5.92 2.66
N VAL A 129 -8.18 4.59 2.82
CA VAL A 129 -8.26 3.67 1.67
C VAL A 129 -9.51 3.97 0.84
N ALA A 130 -10.64 4.18 1.50
CA ALA A 130 -11.88 4.54 0.82
C ALA A 130 -11.72 5.87 0.05
N ALA A 131 -11.07 6.87 0.64
CA ALA A 131 -10.78 8.16 -0.01
C ALA A 131 -9.91 8.00 -1.27
N VAL A 132 -8.85 7.19 -1.19
CA VAL A 132 -8.01 6.86 -2.34
C VAL A 132 -8.81 6.16 -3.44
N LEU A 133 -9.67 5.19 -3.08
CA LEU A 133 -10.53 4.50 -4.05
C LEU A 133 -11.54 5.43 -4.71
N TRP A 134 -12.13 6.36 -3.96
CA TRP A 134 -13.01 7.37 -4.53
C TRP A 134 -12.28 8.26 -5.52
N ALA A 135 -11.11 8.79 -5.17
CA ALA A 135 -10.33 9.63 -6.08
C ALA A 135 -9.99 8.94 -7.40
N ARG A 136 -9.80 7.62 -7.38
CA ARG A 136 -9.56 6.81 -8.58
C ARG A 136 -10.75 6.65 -9.50
N THR A 137 -11.97 6.94 -9.04
CA THR A 137 -13.14 7.01 -9.93
C THR A 137 -13.07 8.22 -10.87
N VAL A 138 -12.20 9.19 -10.55
CA VAL A 138 -12.08 10.48 -11.25
C VAL A 138 -10.69 10.67 -11.86
N TRP A 139 -9.65 10.19 -11.18
CA TRP A 139 -8.25 10.34 -11.57
C TRP A 139 -7.61 9.01 -11.94
N ARG A 140 -6.62 9.06 -12.84
CA ARG A 140 -5.76 7.91 -13.12
C ARG A 140 -4.89 7.61 -11.89
N ASP A 141 -4.61 6.34 -11.66
CA ASP A 141 -3.84 5.84 -10.50
C ASP A 141 -2.52 6.59 -10.24
N ALA A 142 -1.76 6.90 -11.30
CA ALA A 142 -0.51 7.64 -11.19
C ALA A 142 -0.68 9.07 -10.64
N TRP A 143 -1.78 9.76 -10.98
CA TRP A 143 -2.09 11.08 -10.43
C TRP A 143 -2.51 11.00 -8.97
N VAL A 144 -3.34 10.01 -8.62
CA VAL A 144 -3.74 9.76 -7.22
C VAL A 144 -2.50 9.49 -6.36
N ALA A 145 -1.59 8.64 -6.84
CA ALA A 145 -0.32 8.37 -6.18
C ALA A 145 0.57 9.62 -6.05
N LEU A 146 0.60 10.47 -7.08
CA LEU A 146 1.37 11.71 -7.04
C LEU A 146 0.81 12.69 -6.01
N PHE A 147 -0.50 12.93 -5.97
CA PHE A 147 -1.12 13.80 -4.96
C PHE A 147 -0.85 13.27 -3.54
N PHE A 148 -1.00 11.96 -3.33
CA PHE A 148 -0.73 11.32 -2.05
C PHE A 148 0.75 11.49 -1.66
N GLY A 149 1.67 11.19 -2.58
CA GLY A 149 3.11 11.31 -2.35
C GLY A 149 3.58 12.74 -2.09
N VAL A 150 2.96 13.73 -2.74
CA VAL A 150 3.19 15.15 -2.45
C VAL A 150 2.72 15.48 -1.04
N GLY A 151 1.56 14.96 -0.62
CA GLY A 151 1.11 15.03 0.78
C GLY A 151 2.16 14.48 1.74
N MET A 152 2.68 13.29 1.46
CA MET A 152 3.74 12.66 2.28
C MET A 152 5.03 13.51 2.32
N LEU A 153 5.38 14.20 1.22
CA LEU A 153 6.54 15.11 1.20
C LEU A 153 6.31 16.35 2.05
N VAL A 154 5.10 16.90 2.05
CA VAL A 154 4.75 18.02 2.93
C VAL A 154 4.93 17.62 4.38
N ASP A 155 4.45 16.44 4.77
CA ASP A 155 4.66 15.90 6.12
C ASP A 155 6.14 15.75 6.46
N ALA A 156 6.92 15.11 5.58
CA ALA A 156 8.35 14.92 5.78
C ALA A 156 9.14 16.25 5.87
N ALA A 157 8.67 17.30 5.18
CA ALA A 157 9.28 18.63 5.21
C ALA A 157 8.93 19.43 6.47
N LEU A 158 7.74 19.21 7.05
CA LEU A 158 7.28 19.88 8.27
C LEU A 158 7.65 19.11 9.54
N GLY A 159 7.89 17.82 9.42
CA GLY A 159 8.23 16.93 10.53
C GLY A 159 9.67 17.08 11.03
N PRO A 160 9.95 16.62 12.25
CA PRO A 160 11.30 16.62 12.79
C PRO A 160 12.22 15.72 11.94
N THR A 161 13.32 16.29 11.46
CA THR A 161 14.35 15.53 10.75
C THR A 161 15.41 15.05 11.74
N GLY A 162 15.54 13.73 11.88
CA GLY A 162 16.61 13.13 12.67
C GLY A 162 17.99 13.34 12.02
N THR A 163 19.04 12.75 12.61
CA THR A 163 20.42 12.85 12.09
C THR A 163 20.59 12.38 10.65
N ASN A 164 19.74 11.44 10.19
CA ASN A 164 19.65 11.03 8.80
C ASN A 164 18.23 11.31 8.26
N ALA A 165 18.03 12.53 7.78
CA ALA A 165 16.74 12.97 7.23
C ALA A 165 16.27 12.11 6.05
N TRP A 166 17.19 11.59 5.22
CA TRP A 166 16.82 10.73 4.11
C TRP A 166 16.17 9.43 4.59
N LYS A 167 16.84 8.71 5.48
CA LYS A 167 16.39 7.41 5.98
C LYS A 167 15.07 7.50 6.75
N PHE A 168 14.90 8.56 7.54
CA PHE A 168 13.78 8.66 8.49
C PHE A 168 12.60 9.51 7.99
N ALA A 169 12.79 10.42 7.05
CA ALA A 169 11.71 11.30 6.56
C ALA A 169 11.49 11.19 5.04
N TYR A 170 12.53 11.35 4.23
CA TYR A 170 12.35 11.61 2.78
C TYR A 170 12.35 10.37 1.88
N SER A 171 13.02 9.29 2.24
CA SER A 171 13.23 8.13 1.35
C SER A 171 11.92 7.58 0.80
N LEU A 172 10.90 7.43 1.66
CA LEU A 172 9.63 6.86 1.27
C LEU A 172 8.76 7.83 0.45
N PRO A 173 8.49 9.08 0.88
CA PRO A 173 7.76 10.06 0.08
C PRO A 173 8.38 10.31 -1.30
N VAL A 174 9.72 10.45 -1.37
CA VAL A 174 10.44 10.66 -2.63
C VAL A 174 10.28 9.44 -3.54
N THR A 175 10.37 8.23 -3.00
CA THR A 175 10.10 6.99 -3.77
C THR A 175 8.70 7.00 -4.37
N VAL A 176 7.68 7.38 -3.59
CA VAL A 176 6.30 7.45 -4.07
C VAL A 176 6.15 8.44 -5.22
N VAL A 177 6.66 9.67 -5.04
CA VAL A 177 6.55 10.73 -6.04
C VAL A 177 7.32 10.40 -7.32
N VAL A 178 8.57 9.98 -7.20
CA VAL A 178 9.42 9.64 -8.36
C VAL A 178 8.80 8.49 -9.16
N LEU A 179 8.34 7.43 -8.49
CA LEU A 179 7.70 6.31 -9.19
C LEU A 179 6.31 6.65 -9.73
N ALA A 180 5.55 7.55 -9.09
CA ALA A 180 4.31 8.07 -9.64
C ALA A 180 4.55 8.87 -10.93
N VAL A 181 5.57 9.74 -10.95
CA VAL A 181 5.98 10.48 -12.15
C VAL A 181 6.47 9.54 -13.24
N ALA A 182 7.30 8.55 -12.90
CA ALA A 182 7.74 7.52 -13.85
C ALA A 182 6.55 6.76 -14.45
N TRP A 183 5.55 6.43 -13.63
CA TRP A 183 4.33 5.76 -14.07
C TRP A 183 3.48 6.61 -15.03
N LEU A 184 3.51 7.95 -14.91
CA LEU A 184 2.83 8.83 -15.87
C LEU A 184 3.35 8.65 -17.30
N THR A 185 4.64 8.32 -17.47
CA THR A 185 5.25 8.09 -18.79
C THR A 185 4.75 6.82 -19.48
N ARG A 186 4.20 5.87 -18.72
CA ARG A 186 3.78 4.53 -19.17
C ARG A 186 4.90 3.68 -19.79
N ARG A 187 6.18 4.05 -19.57
CA ARG A 187 7.35 3.34 -20.10
C ARG A 187 8.02 2.56 -18.97
N TRP A 188 8.00 1.23 -19.06
CA TRP A 188 8.59 0.36 -18.04
C TRP A 188 10.10 0.61 -17.83
N VAL A 189 10.81 1.09 -18.85
CA VAL A 189 12.24 1.46 -18.74
C VAL A 189 12.45 2.65 -17.82
N VAL A 190 11.53 3.63 -17.84
CA VAL A 190 11.60 4.80 -16.94
C VAL A 190 11.30 4.38 -15.50
N GLU A 191 10.30 3.52 -15.30
CA GLU A 191 10.00 2.95 -13.99
C GLU A 191 11.18 2.11 -13.44
N LEU A 192 11.80 1.29 -14.29
CA LEU A 192 12.97 0.49 -13.92
C LEU A 192 14.18 1.37 -13.58
N GLY A 193 14.47 2.38 -14.41
CA GLY A 193 15.54 3.34 -14.16
C GLY A 193 15.34 4.09 -12.85
N ALA A 194 14.12 4.55 -12.58
CA ALA A 194 13.76 5.19 -11.32
C ALA A 194 13.99 4.27 -10.11
N LEU A 195 13.58 2.99 -10.19
CA LEU A 195 13.80 2.01 -9.12
C LEU A 195 15.29 1.78 -8.85
N VAL A 196 16.11 1.65 -9.90
CA VAL A 196 17.56 1.44 -9.77
C VAL A 196 18.25 2.67 -9.17
N VAL A 197 17.90 3.87 -9.63
CA VAL A 197 18.44 5.13 -9.09
C VAL A 197 18.08 5.26 -7.60
N LEU A 198 16.81 5.08 -7.25
CA LEU A 198 16.36 5.14 -5.85
C LEU A 198 17.05 4.08 -4.97
N ALA A 199 17.24 2.86 -5.50
CA ALA A 199 17.99 1.82 -4.80
C ALA A 199 19.44 2.27 -4.54
N GLY A 200 20.12 2.81 -5.56
CA GLY A 200 21.48 3.35 -5.42
C GLY A 200 21.57 4.43 -4.35
N VAL A 201 20.63 5.38 -4.32
CA VAL A 201 20.58 6.41 -3.25
C VAL A 201 20.38 5.78 -1.87
N CYS A 202 19.49 4.79 -1.74
CA CYS A 202 19.26 4.09 -0.48
C CYS A 202 20.49 3.30 0.00
N ALA A 203 21.29 2.77 -0.92
CA ALA A 203 22.54 2.07 -0.59
C ALA A 203 23.58 3.03 0.02
N VAL A 204 23.70 4.25 -0.53
CA VAL A 204 24.64 5.27 -0.05
C VAL A 204 24.17 5.91 1.27
N GLN A 205 22.86 5.99 1.51
CA GLN A 205 22.25 6.65 2.67
C GLN A 205 21.93 5.69 3.85
N ASP A 206 22.62 4.55 3.95
CA ASP A 206 22.44 3.51 4.99
C ASP A 206 20.99 3.04 5.19
N SER A 207 20.22 2.94 4.09
CA SER A 207 18.83 2.49 4.07
C SER A 207 18.71 1.07 3.47
N ARG A 208 19.36 0.10 4.14
CA ARG A 208 19.59 -1.26 3.64
C ARG A 208 18.31 -2.03 3.27
N SER A 209 17.28 -1.96 4.11
CA SER A 209 15.99 -2.63 3.84
C SER A 209 15.30 -2.04 2.62
N MET A 210 15.25 -0.70 2.51
CA MET A 210 14.64 -0.02 1.37
C MET A 210 15.40 -0.31 0.07
N PHE A 211 16.73 -0.35 0.11
CA PHE A 211 17.56 -0.79 -1.01
C PHE A 211 17.16 -2.19 -1.52
N GLY A 212 17.10 -3.18 -0.63
CA GLY A 212 16.71 -4.55 -0.98
C GLY A 212 15.29 -4.63 -1.57
N LEU A 213 14.34 -3.90 -1.00
CA LEU A 213 12.96 -3.82 -1.49
C LEU A 213 12.87 -3.20 -2.89
N LEU A 214 13.62 -2.13 -3.15
CA LEU A 214 13.64 -1.46 -4.46
C LEU A 214 14.33 -2.30 -5.53
N LEU A 215 15.40 -3.03 -5.20
CA LEU A 215 16.01 -3.99 -6.11
C LEU A 215 15.05 -5.14 -6.44
N MET A 216 14.36 -5.68 -5.44
CA MET A 216 13.34 -6.70 -5.67
C MET A 216 12.22 -6.15 -6.57
N ALA A 217 11.75 -4.92 -6.35
CA ALA A 217 10.79 -4.29 -7.23
C ALA A 217 11.32 -4.13 -8.67
N ALA A 218 12.57 -3.71 -8.84
CA ALA A 218 13.22 -3.57 -10.14
C ALA A 218 13.26 -4.90 -10.89
N THR A 219 13.65 -5.99 -10.22
CA THR A 219 13.68 -7.33 -10.80
C THR A 219 12.28 -7.80 -11.24
N LEU A 220 11.25 -7.55 -10.43
CA LEU A 220 9.87 -7.92 -10.79
C LEU A 220 9.32 -7.10 -11.97
N VAL A 221 9.63 -5.80 -12.02
CA VAL A 221 9.26 -4.93 -13.16
C VAL A 221 9.96 -5.36 -14.43
N LEU A 222 11.26 -5.66 -14.38
CA LEU A 222 12.04 -6.17 -15.50
C LEU A 222 11.48 -7.52 -15.97
N TRP A 223 11.24 -8.46 -15.04
CA TRP A 223 10.64 -9.75 -15.33
C TRP A 223 9.27 -9.60 -16.01
N GLN A 224 8.41 -8.71 -15.50
CA GLN A 224 7.13 -8.42 -16.10
C GLN A 224 7.29 -7.88 -17.54
N ALA A 225 8.22 -6.94 -17.74
CA ALA A 225 8.48 -6.35 -19.06
C ALA A 225 8.98 -7.38 -20.09
N LEU A 226 9.91 -8.24 -19.69
CA LEU A 226 10.41 -9.35 -20.51
C LEU A 226 9.29 -10.34 -20.85
N ARG A 227 8.41 -10.62 -19.88
CA ARG A 227 7.28 -11.53 -20.09
C ARG A 227 6.16 -10.96 -20.92
N ARG A 228 5.93 -9.65 -20.98
CA ARG A 228 4.93 -9.07 -21.90
C ARG A 228 5.20 -9.46 -23.36
N ARG A 229 6.45 -9.80 -23.70
CA ARG A 229 6.82 -10.33 -25.03
C ARG A 229 6.45 -11.80 -25.22
N SER A 230 6.31 -12.57 -24.14
CA SER A 230 5.94 -13.98 -24.14
C SER A 230 4.43 -14.16 -23.92
N ARG A 231 3.73 -14.86 -24.82
CA ARG A 231 2.28 -15.12 -24.69
C ARG A 231 1.93 -16.21 -23.65
N ARG A 232 2.90 -16.69 -22.87
CA ARG A 232 2.69 -17.78 -21.89
C ARG A 232 2.00 -17.27 -20.63
N ARG A 233 0.92 -17.93 -20.23
CA ARG A 233 0.23 -17.67 -18.96
C ARG A 233 1.12 -18.10 -17.80
N VAL A 234 1.19 -17.26 -16.76
CA VAL A 234 1.85 -17.58 -15.50
C VAL A 234 0.79 -17.93 -14.47
N SER A 235 0.98 -19.04 -13.76
CA SER A 235 0.08 -19.38 -12.66
C SER A 235 0.34 -18.46 -11.48
N ALA A 236 -0.71 -18.10 -10.73
CA ALA A 236 -0.58 -17.31 -9.52
C ALA A 236 0.36 -17.97 -8.49
N ARG A 237 0.33 -19.31 -8.41
CA ARG A 237 1.24 -20.09 -7.56
C ARG A 237 2.70 -19.88 -7.95
N SER A 238 3.03 -19.90 -9.24
CA SER A 238 4.40 -19.64 -9.72
C SER A 238 4.89 -18.24 -9.36
N LEU A 239 4.01 -17.23 -9.38
CA LEU A 239 4.34 -15.87 -8.97
C LEU A 239 4.63 -15.76 -7.47
N VAL A 240 3.81 -16.41 -6.63
CA VAL A 240 4.04 -16.47 -5.18
C VAL A 240 5.36 -17.16 -4.87
N VAL A 241 5.64 -18.30 -5.52
CA VAL A 241 6.92 -18.99 -5.38
C VAL A 241 8.09 -18.11 -5.83
N MET A 242 7.95 -17.40 -6.94
CA MET A 242 8.99 -16.47 -7.42
C MET A 242 9.26 -15.34 -6.42
N LEU A 243 8.21 -14.76 -5.82
CA LEU A 243 8.35 -13.76 -4.76
C LEU A 243 9.09 -14.32 -3.54
N ALA A 244 8.73 -15.54 -3.11
CA ALA A 244 9.38 -16.21 -1.99
C ALA A 244 10.86 -16.51 -2.28
N VAL A 245 11.17 -17.05 -3.46
CA VAL A 245 12.55 -17.35 -3.90
C VAL A 245 13.38 -16.09 -4.00
N LEU A 246 12.83 -15.01 -4.56
CA LEU A 246 13.55 -13.75 -4.71
C LEU A 246 13.78 -13.08 -3.35
N GLY A 247 12.79 -13.10 -2.46
CA GLY A 247 12.94 -12.64 -1.08
C GLY A 247 14.02 -13.43 -0.32
N ALA A 248 14.01 -14.76 -0.45
CA ALA A 248 15.04 -15.62 0.13
C ALA A 248 16.43 -15.32 -0.47
N GLY A 249 16.52 -15.10 -1.78
CA GLY A 249 17.76 -14.72 -2.45
C GLY A 249 18.34 -13.39 -1.94
N VAL A 250 17.50 -12.36 -1.77
CA VAL A 250 17.91 -11.07 -1.20
C VAL A 250 18.37 -11.22 0.24
N TYR A 251 17.68 -12.03 1.04
CA TYR A 251 18.11 -12.32 2.41
C TYR A 251 19.47 -13.01 2.45
N GLN A 252 19.66 -14.07 1.65
CA GLN A 252 20.92 -14.81 1.62
C GLN A 252 22.08 -13.96 1.09
N LEU A 253 21.83 -13.13 0.07
CA LEU A 253 22.83 -12.20 -0.42
C LEU A 253 23.21 -11.17 0.64
N GLY A 254 22.23 -10.59 1.33
CA GLY A 254 22.48 -9.66 2.44
C GLY A 254 23.27 -10.30 3.58
N LYS A 255 22.92 -11.55 3.94
CA LYS A 255 23.65 -12.35 4.93
C LYS A 255 25.10 -12.61 4.51
N ALA A 256 25.33 -13.03 3.26
CA ALA A 256 26.66 -13.31 2.74
C ALA A 256 27.53 -12.03 2.75
N LEU A 257 27.03 -10.92 2.20
CA LEU A 257 27.75 -9.64 2.19
C LEU A 257 28.06 -9.12 3.61
N ALA A 258 27.18 -9.38 4.57
CA ALA A 258 27.43 -9.03 5.96
C ALA A 258 28.55 -9.88 6.56
N LEU A 259 28.51 -11.20 6.38
CA LEU A 259 29.50 -12.14 6.93
C LEU A 259 30.88 -12.04 6.27
N GLU A 260 30.92 -11.76 4.97
CA GLU A 260 32.16 -11.59 4.20
C GLU A 260 32.87 -10.25 4.50
N GLY A 261 32.28 -9.39 5.35
CA GLY A 261 32.88 -8.10 5.71
C GLY A 261 32.75 -7.04 4.63
N ALA A 262 32.01 -7.29 3.54
CA ALA A 262 31.72 -6.29 2.51
C ALA A 262 30.94 -5.09 3.07
N LEU A 263 30.24 -5.28 4.20
CA LEU A 263 29.55 -4.22 4.96
C LEU A 263 30.39 -3.67 6.15
N GLY A 264 31.67 -4.04 6.23
CA GLY A 264 32.63 -3.68 7.28
C GLY A 264 32.85 -4.78 8.32
N ALA A 265 34.06 -4.82 8.90
CA ALA A 265 34.46 -5.86 9.87
C ALA A 265 33.55 -5.90 11.12
N ALA A 266 33.19 -4.74 11.68
CA ALA A 266 32.27 -4.64 12.81
C ALA A 266 30.82 -5.06 12.48
N ALA A 267 30.43 -5.05 11.20
CA ALA A 267 29.14 -5.59 10.78
C ALA A 267 29.20 -7.12 10.62
N ALA A 268 30.33 -7.66 10.15
CA ALA A 268 30.57 -9.10 10.05
C ALA A 268 30.57 -9.77 11.41
N GLU A 269 31.32 -9.22 12.38
CA GLU A 269 31.40 -9.75 13.74
C GLU A 269 30.03 -9.76 14.43
N ARG A 270 29.29 -8.65 14.38
CA ARG A 270 27.92 -8.59 14.92
C ARG A 270 26.96 -9.56 14.24
N SER A 271 27.08 -9.72 12.92
CA SER A 271 26.23 -10.65 12.17
C SER A 271 26.54 -12.10 12.53
N ALA A 272 27.81 -12.44 12.70
CA ALA A 272 28.24 -13.76 13.15
C ALA A 272 27.71 -14.07 14.56
N LEU A 273 27.88 -13.15 15.51
CA LEU A 273 27.37 -13.28 16.89
C LEU A 273 25.83 -13.42 16.91
N GLN A 274 25.10 -12.62 16.13
CA GLN A 274 23.65 -12.71 16.04
C GLN A 274 23.18 -14.06 15.48
N ILE A 275 23.88 -14.63 14.50
CA ILE A 275 23.56 -15.96 13.97
C ILE A 275 23.88 -17.05 15.00
N GLU A 276 25.00 -16.95 15.69
CA GLU A 276 25.41 -17.91 16.71
C GLU A 276 24.41 -17.95 17.88
N GLN A 277 23.93 -16.78 18.31
CA GLN A 277 23.01 -16.67 19.45
C GLN A 277 21.56 -17.04 19.12
N SER A 278 21.08 -16.75 17.92
CA SER A 278 19.64 -16.85 17.57
C SER A 278 19.32 -17.81 16.41
N GLY A 279 20.33 -18.38 15.77
CA GLY A 279 20.22 -19.20 14.56
C GLY A 279 19.90 -18.44 13.27
N SER A 280 19.52 -17.15 13.31
CA SER A 280 19.13 -16.39 12.13
C SER A 280 19.33 -14.88 12.29
N LEU A 281 19.91 -14.21 11.28
CA LEU A 281 20.05 -12.75 11.29
C LEU A 281 18.71 -12.02 11.41
N LEU A 282 17.63 -12.57 10.85
CA LEU A 282 16.30 -11.95 10.96
C LEU A 282 15.73 -12.03 12.38
N VAL A 283 16.06 -13.10 13.11
CA VAL A 283 15.52 -13.33 14.46
C VAL A 283 16.39 -12.69 15.52
N GLY A 284 17.71 -12.89 15.48
CA GLY A 284 18.64 -12.33 16.47
C GLY A 284 18.86 -10.83 16.38
N SER A 285 18.44 -10.17 15.29
CA SER A 285 18.47 -8.71 15.21
C SER A 285 17.20 -8.03 15.71
N ARG A 286 16.20 -8.80 16.16
CA ARG A 286 14.82 -8.33 16.42
C ARG A 286 14.28 -8.87 17.75
N PRO A 287 14.69 -8.29 18.90
CA PRO A 287 14.20 -8.72 20.21
C PRO A 287 12.68 -8.65 20.34
N GLU A 288 12.02 -7.76 19.60
CA GLU A 288 10.58 -7.54 19.65
C GLU A 288 9.78 -8.76 19.19
N MET A 289 10.37 -9.60 18.34
CA MET A 289 9.75 -10.86 17.92
C MET A 289 9.71 -11.88 19.06
N GLY A 290 10.77 -11.97 19.87
CA GLY A 290 10.78 -12.80 21.08
C GLY A 290 9.69 -12.37 22.08
N ALA A 291 9.54 -11.06 22.26
CA ALA A 291 8.44 -10.53 23.07
C ALA A 291 7.06 -10.81 22.47
N SER A 292 6.91 -10.66 21.15
CA SER A 292 5.65 -10.93 20.46
C SER A 292 5.20 -12.38 20.68
N PHE A 293 6.08 -13.35 20.49
CA PHE A 293 5.74 -14.76 20.69
C PHE A 293 5.40 -15.07 22.15
N ALA A 294 6.20 -14.60 23.10
CA ALA A 294 5.94 -14.84 24.51
C ALA A 294 4.63 -14.20 25.00
N LEU A 295 4.28 -13.01 24.50
CA LEU A 295 3.01 -12.35 24.81
C LEU A 295 1.82 -13.07 24.16
N VAL A 296 1.96 -13.56 22.93
CA VAL A 296 0.91 -14.36 22.27
C VAL A 296 0.67 -15.66 23.03
N GLU A 297 1.72 -16.32 23.50
CA GLU A 297 1.63 -17.52 24.33
C GLU A 297 0.94 -17.23 25.67
N ALA A 298 1.33 -16.15 26.34
CA ALA A 298 0.75 -15.76 27.62
C ALA A 298 -0.72 -15.29 27.51
N ARG A 299 -1.07 -14.56 26.43
CA ARG A 299 -2.39 -13.93 26.26
C ARG A 299 -2.82 -13.90 24.79
N PRO A 300 -3.24 -15.04 24.20
CA PRO A 300 -3.49 -15.16 22.76
C PRO A 300 -4.60 -14.25 22.21
N TRP A 301 -5.50 -13.80 23.07
CA TRP A 301 -6.63 -12.95 22.71
C TRP A 301 -6.24 -11.48 22.45
N GLY A 302 -5.01 -11.08 22.78
CA GLY A 302 -4.53 -9.69 22.72
C GLY A 302 -4.87 -8.87 23.97
N PHE A 303 -4.55 -7.58 23.93
CA PHE A 303 -4.60 -6.69 25.10
C PHE A 303 -5.71 -5.65 25.00
N GLY A 304 -5.78 -4.93 23.88
CA GLY A 304 -6.69 -3.80 23.71
C GLY A 304 -5.94 -2.48 23.54
N PHE A 305 -6.64 -1.47 23.01
CA PHE A 305 -6.06 -0.15 22.78
C PHE A 305 -5.65 0.57 24.08
N GLY A 306 -4.40 1.04 24.14
CA GLY A 306 -3.90 1.86 25.26
C GLY A 306 -3.70 1.10 26.57
N VAL A 307 -3.74 -0.24 26.54
CA VAL A 307 -3.43 -1.10 27.68
C VAL A 307 -1.93 -1.06 27.96
N VAL A 308 -1.58 -0.77 29.21
CA VAL A 308 -0.19 -0.81 29.69
C VAL A 308 0.08 -2.20 30.26
N PRO A 309 1.15 -2.89 29.83
CA PRO A 309 1.48 -4.22 30.32
C PRO A 309 1.77 -4.20 31.83
N ASN A 310 1.30 -5.21 32.55
CA ASN A 310 1.58 -5.36 33.97
C ASN A 310 2.89 -6.14 34.21
N GLY A 311 3.21 -6.45 35.46
CA GLY A 311 4.45 -7.17 35.81
C GLY A 311 4.51 -8.62 35.30
N LEU A 312 3.38 -9.27 35.02
CA LEU A 312 3.35 -10.60 34.39
C LEU A 312 3.64 -10.50 32.90
N ASP A 313 2.98 -9.58 32.20
CA ASP A 313 3.19 -9.36 30.77
C ASP A 313 4.62 -8.95 30.48
N LEU A 314 5.15 -8.01 31.27
CA LEU A 314 6.53 -7.53 31.10
C LEU A 314 7.52 -8.67 31.33
N ARG A 315 7.32 -9.53 32.34
CA ARG A 315 8.19 -10.69 32.55
C ARG A 315 8.12 -11.69 31.40
N ALA A 316 6.92 -11.97 30.88
CA ALA A 316 6.77 -12.85 29.72
C ALA A 316 7.51 -12.28 28.49
N ALA A 317 7.25 -11.02 28.16
CA ALA A 317 7.89 -10.34 27.04
C ALA A 317 9.42 -10.33 27.16
N LYS A 318 9.94 -9.93 28.32
CA LYS A 318 11.38 -9.91 28.60
C LYS A 318 12.00 -11.30 28.58
N GLY A 319 11.30 -12.32 29.09
CA GLY A 319 11.72 -13.70 29.01
C GLY A 319 11.89 -14.18 27.57
N GLY A 320 10.93 -13.86 26.69
CA GLY A 320 11.01 -14.16 25.27
C GLY A 320 12.17 -13.44 24.56
N MET A 321 12.44 -12.18 24.92
CA MET A 321 13.61 -11.44 24.41
C MET A 321 14.93 -12.09 24.86
N ALA A 322 15.04 -12.44 26.15
CA ALA A 322 16.23 -13.04 26.74
C ALA A 322 16.56 -14.41 26.13
N GLN A 323 15.54 -15.19 25.76
CA GLN A 323 15.72 -16.46 25.03
C GLN A 323 16.37 -16.27 23.65
N LEU A 324 16.27 -15.08 23.05
CA LEU A 324 16.95 -14.73 21.80
C LEU A 324 18.35 -14.10 22.02
N GLY A 325 18.86 -14.12 23.26
CA GLY A 325 20.17 -13.57 23.61
C GLY A 325 20.19 -12.04 23.76
N TYR A 326 19.03 -11.39 23.84
CA TYR A 326 18.93 -9.94 24.03
C TYR A 326 18.78 -9.59 25.52
N ASP A 327 19.52 -8.59 26.00
CA ASP A 327 19.32 -8.02 27.33
C ASP A 327 18.10 -7.07 27.33
N PRO A 328 16.98 -7.45 27.98
CA PRO A 328 15.76 -6.67 27.95
C PRO A 328 15.69 -5.57 29.03
N ASP A 329 16.69 -5.48 29.91
CA ASP A 329 16.72 -4.52 31.02
C ASP A 329 17.34 -3.18 30.60
N ASN A 330 16.74 -2.56 29.58
CA ASN A 330 17.24 -1.33 29.00
C ASN A 330 16.15 -0.28 28.75
N GLY A 331 16.57 0.96 28.47
CA GLY A 331 15.66 2.07 28.26
C GLY A 331 14.72 1.93 27.06
N TYR A 332 15.12 1.19 26.02
CA TYR A 332 14.29 0.95 24.83
C TYR A 332 13.07 0.09 25.17
N VAL A 333 13.28 -1.04 25.85
CA VAL A 333 12.19 -1.93 26.29
C VAL A 333 11.27 -1.22 27.28
N HIS A 334 11.83 -0.57 28.30
CA HIS A 334 11.05 0.03 29.37
C HIS A 334 10.26 1.28 28.95
N ARG A 335 10.82 2.13 28.09
CA ARG A 335 10.21 3.43 27.76
C ARG A 335 9.45 3.39 26.45
N TYR A 336 10.00 2.72 25.45
CA TYR A 336 9.45 2.76 24.10
C TYR A 336 8.52 1.57 23.82
N MET A 337 8.97 0.33 24.06
CA MET A 337 8.13 -0.84 23.78
C MET A 337 6.93 -0.96 24.73
N PHE A 338 7.14 -0.71 26.02
CA PHE A 338 6.17 -1.01 27.07
C PHE A 338 5.78 0.19 27.95
N GLY A 339 6.30 1.39 27.67
CA GLY A 339 6.13 2.54 28.56
C GLY A 339 4.75 3.20 28.50
N ARG A 340 4.03 3.09 27.38
CA ARG A 340 2.71 3.72 27.17
C ARG A 340 1.66 2.80 26.55
N GLY A 341 2.04 1.55 26.30
CA GLY A 341 1.28 0.60 25.50
C GLY A 341 2.16 -0.61 25.21
N ILE A 342 1.76 -1.40 24.22
CA ILE A 342 2.54 -2.54 23.72
C ILE A 342 2.90 -2.24 22.26
N GLU A 343 4.18 -2.03 22.01
CA GLU A 343 4.74 -1.74 20.68
C GLU A 343 5.71 -2.85 20.28
N LEU A 344 5.32 -3.69 19.32
CA LEU A 344 6.01 -4.93 18.94
C LEU A 344 6.80 -4.80 17.62
N HIS A 345 6.86 -3.61 17.04
CA HIS A 345 7.67 -3.32 15.83
C HIS A 345 7.30 -4.17 14.62
N SER A 346 6.05 -4.60 14.56
CA SER A 346 5.47 -5.29 13.42
C SER A 346 4.02 -4.89 13.31
N VAL A 347 3.54 -4.53 12.11
CA VAL A 347 2.12 -4.16 11.96
C VAL A 347 1.22 -5.32 12.38
N LEU A 348 1.60 -6.58 12.11
CA LEU A 348 0.84 -7.74 12.58
C LEU A 348 0.79 -7.81 14.11
N GLY A 349 1.94 -7.70 14.78
CA GLY A 349 2.03 -7.76 16.24
C GLY A 349 1.31 -6.60 16.91
N ASP A 350 1.49 -5.38 16.41
CA ASP A 350 0.85 -4.17 16.94
C ASP A 350 -0.68 -4.26 16.79
N LEU A 351 -1.19 -4.64 15.61
CA LEU A 351 -2.63 -4.79 15.39
C LEU A 351 -3.21 -5.91 16.26
N TRP A 352 -2.49 -7.02 16.45
CA TRP A 352 -2.89 -8.07 17.38
C TRP A 352 -2.88 -7.59 18.84
N ALA A 353 -1.87 -6.86 19.28
CA ALA A 353 -1.81 -6.35 20.64
C ALA A 353 -2.98 -5.39 20.91
N TRP A 354 -3.27 -4.51 19.95
CA TRP A 354 -4.31 -3.48 20.07
C TRP A 354 -5.75 -4.02 19.92
N MET A 355 -5.95 -4.99 19.04
CA MET A 355 -7.29 -5.43 18.61
C MET A 355 -7.48 -6.94 18.66
N GLY A 356 -6.56 -7.68 19.27
CA GLY A 356 -6.62 -9.12 19.44
C GLY A 356 -6.60 -9.91 18.14
N LEU A 357 -7.23 -11.08 18.16
CA LEU A 357 -7.38 -11.93 16.98
C LEU A 357 -8.06 -11.20 15.81
N ALA A 358 -9.01 -10.30 16.08
CA ALA A 358 -9.63 -9.50 15.03
C ALA A 358 -8.64 -8.56 14.34
N GLY A 359 -7.68 -7.99 15.08
CA GLY A 359 -6.56 -7.22 14.54
C GLY A 359 -5.61 -8.06 13.69
N ALA A 360 -5.28 -9.27 14.15
CA ALA A 360 -4.50 -10.22 13.35
C ALA A 360 -5.22 -10.60 12.04
N VAL A 361 -6.54 -10.82 12.09
CA VAL A 361 -7.37 -11.07 10.90
C VAL A 361 -7.34 -9.86 9.96
N LEU A 362 -7.42 -8.63 10.46
CA LEU A 362 -7.30 -7.42 9.64
C LEU A 362 -5.94 -7.37 8.93
N ALA A 363 -4.85 -7.60 9.64
CA ALA A 363 -3.49 -7.66 9.09
C ALA A 363 -3.37 -8.72 7.97
N ILE A 364 -3.95 -9.91 8.19
CA ILE A 364 -3.99 -10.99 7.20
C ILE A 364 -4.82 -10.57 5.98
N VAL A 365 -5.99 -9.96 6.17
CA VAL A 365 -6.83 -9.48 5.07
C VAL A 365 -6.10 -8.43 4.23
N MET A 366 -5.45 -7.45 4.87
CA MET A 366 -4.64 -6.44 4.18
C MET A 366 -3.53 -7.10 3.35
N THR A 367 -2.80 -8.05 3.94
CA THR A 367 -1.76 -8.84 3.26
C THR A 367 -2.30 -9.59 2.06
N VAL A 368 -3.40 -10.32 2.22
CA VAL A 368 -4.02 -11.11 1.15
C VAL A 368 -4.48 -10.21 0.00
N LEU A 369 -5.10 -9.06 0.30
CA LEU A 369 -5.56 -8.12 -0.72
C LEU A 369 -4.39 -7.51 -1.51
N LEU A 370 -3.30 -7.13 -0.82
CA LEU A 370 -2.08 -6.63 -1.44
C LEU A 370 -1.42 -7.68 -2.34
N VAL A 371 -1.18 -8.89 -1.82
CA VAL A 371 -0.54 -9.98 -2.57
C VAL A 371 -1.39 -10.38 -3.77
N ARG A 372 -2.72 -10.53 -3.61
CA ARG A 372 -3.61 -10.87 -4.72
C ARG A 372 -3.66 -9.76 -5.77
N GLY A 373 -3.66 -8.49 -5.35
CA GLY A 373 -3.61 -7.34 -6.25
C GLY A 373 -2.31 -7.35 -7.07
N LEU A 374 -1.18 -7.50 -6.41
CA LEU A 374 0.14 -7.59 -7.03
C LEU A 374 0.24 -8.78 -8.00
N VAL A 375 -0.11 -9.99 -7.57
CA VAL A 375 -0.04 -11.20 -8.39
C VAL A 375 -0.95 -11.08 -9.61
N THR A 376 -2.16 -10.54 -9.45
CA THR A 376 -3.08 -10.31 -10.58
C THR A 376 -2.53 -9.25 -11.53
N GLY A 377 -1.96 -8.17 -11.01
CA GLY A 377 -1.32 -7.12 -11.79
C GLY A 377 -0.11 -7.61 -12.58
N LEU A 378 0.79 -8.36 -11.94
CA LEU A 378 1.98 -8.95 -12.56
C LEU A 378 1.60 -9.99 -13.63
N ALA A 379 0.64 -10.87 -13.34
CA ALA A 379 0.14 -11.84 -14.30
C ALA A 379 -0.54 -11.18 -15.49
N GLY A 380 -1.22 -10.05 -15.28
CA GLY A 380 -1.85 -9.24 -16.33
C GLY A 380 -0.87 -8.33 -17.08
N GLY A 381 0.36 -8.18 -16.61
CA GLY A 381 1.31 -7.23 -17.15
C GLY A 381 0.83 -5.78 -17.02
N VAL A 382 0.21 -5.41 -15.90
CA VAL A 382 -0.33 -4.07 -15.64
C VAL A 382 0.14 -3.49 -14.30
N ALA A 383 0.92 -4.21 -13.51
CA ALA A 383 1.48 -3.67 -12.28
C ALA A 383 2.54 -2.59 -12.62
N SER A 384 2.41 -1.42 -12.02
CA SER A 384 3.45 -0.37 -12.06
C SER A 384 4.53 -0.64 -11.03
N GLY A 385 5.73 -0.13 -11.27
CA GLY A 385 6.86 -0.22 -10.34
C GLY A 385 6.53 0.35 -8.97
N LEU A 386 5.70 1.40 -8.91
CA LEU A 386 5.19 1.94 -7.64
C LEU A 386 4.36 0.90 -6.87
N VAL A 387 3.36 0.27 -7.51
CA VAL A 387 2.52 -0.73 -6.83
C VAL A 387 3.34 -1.92 -6.36
N VAL A 388 4.32 -2.35 -7.16
CA VAL A 388 5.26 -3.42 -6.75
C VAL A 388 6.04 -2.99 -5.50
N ALA A 389 6.71 -1.83 -5.54
CA ALA A 389 7.52 -1.33 -4.43
C ALA A 389 6.70 -1.14 -3.14
N LEU A 390 5.52 -0.51 -3.25
CA LEU A 390 4.62 -0.29 -2.11
C LEU A 390 4.11 -1.60 -1.51
N THR A 391 3.76 -2.58 -2.35
CA THR A 391 3.32 -3.89 -1.86
C THR A 391 4.44 -4.59 -1.11
N LEU A 392 5.65 -4.63 -1.67
CA LEU A 392 6.80 -5.24 -1.01
C LEU A 392 7.13 -4.54 0.31
N ARG A 393 7.05 -3.20 0.34
CA ARG A 393 7.25 -2.42 1.55
C ARG A 393 6.20 -2.72 2.61
N CYS A 394 4.92 -2.78 2.25
CA CYS A 394 3.86 -3.18 3.18
C CYS A 394 4.05 -4.60 3.71
N LEU A 395 4.52 -5.54 2.88
CA LEU A 395 4.82 -6.91 3.31
C LEU A 395 5.99 -6.94 4.31
N TRP A 396 7.01 -6.13 4.08
CA TRP A 396 8.10 -5.96 5.05
C TRP A 396 7.60 -5.36 6.37
N ASP A 397 6.85 -4.26 6.29
CA ASP A 397 6.31 -3.55 7.45
C ASP A 397 5.37 -4.45 8.27
N MET A 398 4.69 -5.40 7.63
CA MET A 398 3.83 -6.39 8.29
C MET A 398 4.54 -7.15 9.42
N PHE A 399 5.82 -7.42 9.24
CA PHE A 399 6.63 -8.22 10.18
C PHE A 399 7.72 -7.42 10.88
N PHE A 400 8.07 -6.23 10.36
CA PHE A 400 9.32 -5.57 10.73
C PHE A 400 9.23 -4.04 10.90
N ALA A 401 8.05 -3.44 10.82
CA ALA A 401 7.88 -2.03 11.13
C ALA A 401 6.69 -1.77 12.05
N PRO A 402 6.76 -0.74 12.91
CA PRO A 402 5.61 -0.31 13.69
C PRO A 402 4.43 0.07 12.80
N VAL A 403 3.23 -0.17 13.30
CA VAL A 403 1.99 0.21 12.63
C VAL A 403 1.95 1.73 12.36
N TYR A 404 2.34 2.58 13.32
CA TYR A 404 2.32 4.04 13.19
C TYR A 404 3.10 4.57 11.99
N SER A 405 4.32 4.08 11.78
CA SER A 405 5.14 4.50 10.63
C SER A 405 4.66 3.95 9.29
N SER A 406 3.71 3.02 9.31
CA SER A 406 3.28 2.25 8.13
C SER A 406 1.87 2.65 7.64
N MET A 407 1.15 3.48 8.39
CA MET A 407 -0.29 3.73 8.15
C MET A 407 -0.56 4.39 6.80
N SER A 408 0.19 5.43 6.46
CA SER A 408 0.06 6.16 5.19
C SER A 408 0.39 5.26 4.00
N ILE A 409 1.42 4.41 4.11
CA ILE A 409 1.80 3.51 3.03
C ILE A 409 0.79 2.38 2.82
N PHE A 410 0.25 1.78 3.88
CA PHE A 410 -0.84 0.80 3.74
C PHE A 410 -2.07 1.42 3.08
N THR A 411 -2.39 2.67 3.44
CA THR A 411 -3.50 3.42 2.86
C THR A 411 -3.37 3.56 1.34
N LEU A 412 -2.22 4.04 0.87
CA LEU A 412 -1.96 4.19 -0.56
C LEU A 412 -1.86 2.82 -1.26
N ALA A 413 -1.12 1.87 -0.70
CA ALA A 413 -0.87 0.57 -1.31
C ALA A 413 -2.16 -0.23 -1.52
N LEU A 414 -3.04 -0.29 -0.51
CA LEU A 414 -4.35 -0.95 -0.62
C LEU A 414 -5.25 -0.22 -1.61
N GLY A 415 -5.30 1.11 -1.55
CA GLY A 415 -6.07 1.94 -2.48
C GLY A 415 -5.65 1.78 -3.94
N LEU A 416 -4.36 1.48 -4.20
CA LEU A 416 -3.85 1.19 -5.53
C LEU A 416 -4.04 -0.29 -5.95
N ALA A 417 -3.89 -1.23 -5.02
CA ALA A 417 -3.92 -2.67 -5.30
C ALA A 417 -5.34 -3.23 -5.54
N LEU A 418 -6.36 -2.75 -4.83
CA LEU A 418 -7.71 -3.34 -4.84
C LEU A 418 -8.35 -3.51 -6.24
N PRO A 419 -8.39 -2.50 -7.12
CA PRO A 419 -8.93 -2.70 -8.48
C PRO A 419 -8.11 -3.62 -9.38
N LEU A 420 -6.86 -3.94 -9.05
CA LEU A 420 -6.14 -4.99 -9.78
C LEU A 420 -6.80 -6.35 -9.57
N LEU A 421 -7.56 -6.55 -8.47
CA LEU A 421 -8.35 -7.76 -8.23
C LEU A 421 -9.50 -7.94 -9.25
N ALA A 422 -9.95 -6.86 -9.89
CA ALA A 422 -11.00 -6.89 -10.91
C ALA A 422 -10.44 -7.02 -12.33
N ALA A 423 -9.13 -6.89 -12.54
CA ALA A 423 -8.47 -6.85 -13.84
C ALA A 423 -8.45 -8.20 -14.60
N ARG A 424 -9.47 -9.04 -14.44
CA ARG A 424 -9.65 -10.26 -15.25
C ARG A 424 -9.70 -9.88 -16.73
N VAL A 425 -8.60 -10.19 -17.42
CA VAL A 425 -8.45 -10.47 -18.86
C VAL A 425 -9.52 -9.79 -19.72
N ARG A 426 -9.32 -8.51 -20.04
CA ARG A 426 -9.96 -7.91 -21.21
C ARG A 426 -9.39 -8.66 -22.43
N ARG A 427 -9.97 -9.82 -22.77
CA ARG A 427 -9.73 -10.47 -24.06
C ARG A 427 -10.19 -9.46 -25.08
N VAL A 428 -9.25 -8.85 -25.80
CA VAL A 428 -9.60 -8.24 -27.08
C VAL A 428 -10.21 -9.40 -27.88
N PRO A 429 -11.51 -9.38 -28.26
CA PRO A 429 -12.03 -10.40 -29.14
C PRO A 429 -11.13 -10.38 -30.36
N ALA A 430 -10.53 -11.54 -30.69
CA ALA A 430 -9.72 -11.66 -31.88
C ALA A 430 -10.54 -11.08 -33.04
N LYS A 431 -9.98 -10.08 -33.72
CA LYS A 431 -10.58 -9.49 -34.92
C LYS A 431 -11.06 -10.66 -35.78
N PRO A 432 -12.36 -10.74 -36.17
CA PRO A 432 -12.85 -11.87 -36.94
C PRO A 432 -11.91 -12.00 -38.13
N ARG A 433 -11.22 -13.13 -38.20
CA ARG A 433 -10.37 -13.48 -39.33
C ARG A 433 -11.34 -13.47 -40.50
N ARG A 434 -11.25 -12.45 -41.39
CA ARG A 434 -12.04 -12.38 -42.62
C ARG A 434 -11.97 -13.78 -43.23
N ALA A 435 -13.10 -14.48 -43.26
CA ALA A 435 -13.19 -15.72 -43.99
C ALA A 435 -12.71 -15.40 -45.40
N ALA A 436 -11.60 -15.99 -45.80
CA ALA A 436 -11.17 -15.94 -47.18
C ALA A 436 -12.32 -16.58 -47.96
N VAL A 437 -13.03 -15.76 -48.72
CA VAL A 437 -14.01 -16.22 -49.70
C VAL A 437 -13.21 -17.02 -50.71
N SER A 438 -13.27 -18.34 -50.56
CA SER A 438 -12.85 -19.29 -51.57
C SER A 438 -13.87 -19.21 -52.71
N GLY A 439 -13.41 -18.84 -53.90
CA GLY A 439 -14.15 -19.11 -55.14
C GLY A 439 -14.21 -17.95 -56.13
N SER A 440 -13.24 -17.89 -57.04
CA SER A 440 -13.53 -18.15 -58.46
C SER A 440 -12.22 -18.17 -59.24
N ARG A 441 -11.77 -19.36 -59.64
CA ARG A 441 -10.81 -19.52 -60.73
C ARG A 441 -11.51 -19.09 -62.01
N VAL A 442 -11.08 -17.98 -62.60
CA VAL A 442 -11.35 -17.70 -64.02
C VAL A 442 -10.30 -18.45 -64.82
N ALA A 443 -10.74 -19.43 -65.61
CA ALA A 443 -9.89 -20.12 -66.57
C ALA A 443 -9.54 -19.16 -67.73
N PRO A 444 -8.31 -19.21 -68.26
CA PRO A 444 -7.99 -18.47 -69.46
C PRO A 444 -8.59 -19.20 -70.66
N ARG A 445 -9.41 -18.50 -71.46
CA ARG A 445 -9.66 -18.89 -72.84
C ARG A 445 -8.72 -18.09 -73.74
N THR A 446 -8.02 -18.87 -74.56
CA THR A 446 -7.37 -18.58 -75.86
C THR A 446 -7.59 -17.21 -76.45
#